data_AF-A0A7E4V1B9-F1
#
_entry.id   AF-A0A7E4V1B9-F1
#
_cell.length_a   1.000
_cell.length_b   1.000
_cell.length_c   1.000
_cell.angle_alpha   90.00
_cell.angle_beta   90.00
_cell.angle_gamma   90.00
#
_symmetry.space_group_name_H-M   'P 1'
#
loop_
_entity.id
_entity.type
_entity.pdbx_description
1 polymer ?
#
loop_
_entity_poly.entity_id
_entity_poly.type
_entity_poly.pdbx_seq_one_letter_code
_entity_poly.pdbx_strand_id
1 'polypeptide(L)'
;MPASLNVLISEYLQVQGFTKTAAVFEDELNSEVGLQDSVEKMILQIFSYIENYNLDKLFQVWQFLHEKVFNVLSETQSKTAADLENTIYKLYVVNCVKNGKSDKTTEFFKKISEIALGNAVWTDWFALPYVKNPETEKTFEKYFLPQWQAAQIIWLHNFLSLAFEQVDKCRLVSCVEKGMRASLNDSIASNASQAGPSTPGSSFETGLVDDFSVIAQCGTPGSKTSYRSFKSIFKNMGKS
;
A
#
# COMPACT_ATOMS: atom_id res chain seq x y z
N MET A 1 20.23 7.23 -3.25
CA MET A 1 19.22 7.56 -4.28
C MET A 1 18.05 8.38 -3.71
N PRO A 2 17.31 7.98 -2.64
CA PRO A 2 16.24 8.82 -2.08
C PRO A 2 16.77 10.11 -1.42
N ALA A 3 17.89 9.99 -0.69
CA ALA A 3 18.55 11.13 -0.06
C ALA A 3 18.99 12.21 -1.08
N SER A 4 19.36 11.80 -2.29
CA SER A 4 19.86 12.69 -3.34
C SER A 4 18.77 13.63 -3.87
N LEU A 5 17.52 13.16 -3.98
CA LEU A 5 16.40 13.98 -4.45
C LEU A 5 15.88 14.90 -3.35
N ASN A 6 15.80 14.41 -2.11
CA ASN A 6 15.40 15.22 -0.97
C ASN A 6 16.35 16.41 -0.77
N VAL A 7 17.65 16.18 -0.94
CA VAL A 7 18.67 17.25 -0.97
C VAL A 7 18.40 18.23 -2.11
N LEU A 8 18.09 17.74 -3.32
CA LEU A 8 17.79 18.61 -4.48
C LEU A 8 16.54 19.48 -4.26
N ILE A 9 15.50 18.93 -3.65
CA ILE A 9 14.26 19.65 -3.32
C ILE A 9 14.52 20.67 -2.22
N SER A 10 15.28 20.33 -1.18
CA SER A 10 15.63 21.28 -0.14
C SER A 10 16.48 22.43 -0.70
N GLU A 11 17.49 22.11 -1.53
CA GLU A 11 18.33 23.11 -2.19
C GLU A 11 17.51 24.02 -3.12
N TYR A 12 16.58 23.45 -3.90
CA TYR A 12 15.66 24.24 -4.73
C TYR A 12 14.80 25.20 -3.90
N LEU A 13 14.19 24.71 -2.81
CA LEU A 13 13.35 25.53 -1.94
C LEU A 13 14.16 26.66 -1.28
N GLN A 14 15.42 26.39 -0.91
CA GLN A 14 16.33 27.39 -0.36
C GLN A 14 16.71 28.45 -1.40
N VAL A 15 17.05 28.04 -2.62
CA VAL A 15 17.42 28.96 -3.72
C VAL A 15 16.27 29.88 -4.12
N GLN A 16 15.02 29.40 -4.06
CA GLN A 16 13.84 30.22 -4.34
C GLN A 16 13.40 31.12 -3.16
N GLY A 17 14.11 31.06 -2.03
CA GLY A 17 13.81 31.86 -0.84
C GLY A 17 12.68 31.32 0.03
N PHE A 18 12.19 30.09 -0.21
CA PHE A 18 11.19 29.42 0.63
C PHE A 18 11.83 28.77 1.87
N THR A 19 12.63 29.53 2.61
CA THR A 19 13.43 29.02 3.74
C THR A 19 12.59 28.41 4.86
N LYS A 20 11.38 28.96 5.12
CA LYS A 20 10.42 28.38 6.07
C LYS A 20 9.89 27.03 5.60
N THR A 21 9.57 26.91 4.32
CA THR A 21 9.07 25.67 3.72
C THR A 21 10.16 24.61 3.65
N ALA A 22 11.41 25.00 3.34
CA ALA A 22 12.56 24.10 3.36
C ALA A 22 12.83 23.54 4.76
N ALA A 23 12.76 24.39 5.80
CA ALA A 23 12.94 23.94 7.18
C ALA A 23 11.84 22.97 7.63
N VAL A 24 10.58 23.22 7.28
CA VAL A 24 9.46 22.29 7.56
C VAL A 24 9.62 20.99 6.79
N PHE A 25 10.04 21.06 5.52
CA PHE A 25 10.29 19.88 4.69
C PHE A 25 11.42 19.01 5.23
N GLU A 26 12.52 19.61 5.69
CA GLU A 26 13.62 18.87 6.33
C GLU A 26 13.21 18.28 7.67
N ASP A 27 12.41 18.99 8.48
CA ASP A 27 11.88 18.48 9.74
C ASP A 27 10.94 17.28 9.51
N GLU A 28 10.04 17.36 8.54
CA GLU A 28 9.17 16.26 8.14
C GLU A 28 9.95 15.06 7.60
N LEU A 29 11.02 15.28 6.83
CA LEU A 29 11.91 14.23 6.33
C LEU A 29 12.72 13.53 7.43
N ASN A 30 13.16 14.29 8.43
CA ASN A 30 13.92 13.77 9.58
C ASN A 30 13.00 13.14 10.64
N SER A 31 11.72 13.52 10.65
CA SER A 31 10.71 12.82 11.41
C SER A 31 10.35 11.52 10.68
N GLU A 32 10.82 10.37 11.17
CA GLU A 32 10.33 9.03 10.77
C GLU A 32 8.80 8.83 10.93
N VAL A 33 8.07 9.88 11.33
CA VAL A 33 6.61 9.94 11.49
C VAL A 33 5.90 9.81 10.12
N GLY A 34 6.56 10.19 9.03
CA GLY A 34 5.97 10.31 7.69
C GLY A 34 5.85 9.02 6.88
N LEU A 35 5.14 8.00 7.38
CA LEU A 35 4.44 6.97 6.58
C LEU A 35 3.80 5.94 7.53
N GLN A 36 4.56 5.54 8.54
CA GLN A 36 4.12 4.54 9.52
C GLN A 36 2.92 5.07 10.33
N ASP A 37 2.90 6.36 10.67
CA ASP A 37 1.74 7.01 11.30
C ASP A 37 0.52 7.05 10.35
N SER A 38 0.75 7.17 9.03
CA SER A 38 -0.33 7.10 8.04
C SER A 38 -0.88 5.67 7.90
N VAL A 39 -0.01 4.66 7.91
CA VAL A 39 -0.39 3.24 7.91
C VAL A 39 -1.15 2.90 9.20
N GLU A 40 -0.67 3.35 10.35
CA GLU A 40 -1.32 3.13 11.63
C GLU A 40 -2.72 3.77 11.66
N LYS A 41 -2.86 5.02 11.22
CA LYS A 41 -4.16 5.69 11.08
C LYS A 41 -5.10 4.94 10.13
N MET A 42 -4.58 4.42 9.02
CA MET A 42 -5.38 3.66 8.07
C MET A 42 -5.91 2.36 8.68
N ILE A 43 -5.06 1.63 9.41
CA ILE A 43 -5.47 0.43 10.14
C ILE A 43 -6.53 0.78 11.17
N LEU A 44 -6.31 1.83 11.97
CA LEU A 44 -7.30 2.31 12.93
C LEU A 44 -8.63 2.66 12.27
N GLN A 45 -8.61 3.29 11.09
CA GLN A 45 -9.83 3.58 10.32
C GLN A 45 -10.54 2.30 9.85
N ILE A 46 -9.80 1.33 9.28
CA ILE A 46 -10.37 0.04 8.86
C ILE A 46 -11.06 -0.65 10.03
N PHE A 47 -10.39 -0.75 11.18
CA PHE A 47 -10.96 -1.38 12.37
C PHE A 47 -12.13 -0.57 12.95
N SER A 48 -12.07 0.76 12.92
CA SER A 48 -13.20 1.60 13.29
C SER A 48 -14.43 1.33 12.40
N TYR A 49 -14.25 1.12 11.09
CA TYR A 49 -15.37 0.75 10.21
C TYR A 49 -15.91 -0.65 10.47
N ILE A 50 -15.05 -1.59 10.88
CA ILE A 50 -15.47 -2.93 11.32
C ILE A 50 -16.31 -2.86 12.61
N GLU A 51 -15.84 -2.11 13.61
CA GLU A 51 -16.54 -1.94 14.89
C GLU A 51 -17.88 -1.20 14.74
N ASN A 52 -17.95 -0.23 13.83
CA ASN A 52 -19.15 0.57 13.56
C ASN A 52 -20.08 -0.01 12.48
N TYR A 53 -19.82 -1.23 11.98
CA TYR A 53 -20.63 -1.91 10.96
C TYR A 53 -20.84 -1.08 9.68
N ASN A 54 -19.80 -0.34 9.26
CA ASN A 54 -19.85 0.49 8.06
C ASN A 54 -19.21 -0.22 6.86
N LEU A 55 -20.00 -1.06 6.21
CA LEU A 55 -19.55 -1.86 5.07
C LEU A 55 -19.16 -1.01 3.87
N ASP A 56 -19.92 0.04 3.54
CA ASP A 56 -19.64 0.89 2.38
C ASP A 56 -18.29 1.60 2.49
N LYS A 57 -17.98 2.17 3.66
CA LYS A 57 -16.68 2.80 3.90
C LYS A 57 -15.53 1.80 3.87
N LEU A 58 -15.76 0.57 4.34
CA LEU A 58 -14.75 -0.49 4.30
C LEU A 58 -14.38 -0.83 2.84
N PHE A 59 -15.38 -1.02 1.98
CA PHE A 59 -15.16 -1.21 0.54
C PHE A 59 -14.45 -0.02 -0.09
N GLN A 60 -14.88 1.22 0.21
CA GLN A 60 -14.27 2.43 -0.36
C GLN A 60 -12.79 2.58 0.02
N VAL A 61 -12.42 2.32 1.28
CA VAL A 61 -11.02 2.34 1.71
C VAL A 61 -10.21 1.29 0.97
N TRP A 62 -10.76 0.09 0.81
CA TRP A 62 -10.04 -0.97 0.13
C TRP A 62 -9.86 -0.69 -1.37
N GLN A 63 -10.90 -0.18 -2.04
CA GLN A 63 -10.81 0.28 -3.44
C GLN A 63 -9.79 1.40 -3.59
N PHE A 64 -9.78 2.37 -2.67
CA PHE A 64 -8.76 3.42 -2.65
C PHE A 64 -7.33 2.86 -2.54
N LEU A 65 -7.12 1.90 -1.64
CA LEU A 65 -5.84 1.20 -1.50
C LEU A 65 -5.46 0.47 -2.79
N HIS A 66 -6.41 -0.20 -3.43
CA HIS A 66 -6.19 -0.87 -4.70
C HIS A 66 -5.70 0.11 -5.78
N GLU A 67 -6.42 1.22 -5.95
CA GLU A 67 -6.12 2.23 -6.98
C GLU A 67 -4.83 3.03 -6.73
N LYS A 68 -4.54 3.37 -5.47
CA LYS A 68 -3.44 4.29 -5.14
C LYS A 68 -2.17 3.59 -4.69
N VAL A 69 -2.30 2.40 -4.12
CA VAL A 69 -1.19 1.69 -3.50
C VAL A 69 -0.89 0.39 -4.23
N PHE A 70 -1.90 -0.44 -4.51
CA PHE A 70 -1.65 -1.80 -5.00
C PHE A 70 -1.33 -1.89 -6.50
N ASN A 71 -1.61 -0.84 -7.26
CA ASN A 71 -1.27 -0.76 -8.69
C ASN A 71 0.22 -0.92 -9.02
N VAL A 72 1.10 -0.70 -8.03
CA VAL A 72 2.56 -0.77 -8.20
C VAL A 72 3.12 -2.13 -7.73
N LEU A 73 2.29 -2.96 -7.12
CA LEU A 73 2.71 -4.22 -6.52
C LEU A 73 2.94 -5.31 -7.57
N SER A 74 3.83 -6.25 -7.26
CA SER A 74 4.04 -7.46 -8.06
C SER A 74 2.80 -8.39 -8.03
N GLU A 75 2.70 -9.31 -8.99
CA GLU A 75 1.58 -10.26 -9.07
C GLU A 75 1.39 -11.06 -7.76
N THR A 76 2.49 -11.49 -7.13
CA THR A 76 2.44 -12.20 -5.84
C THR A 76 1.86 -11.32 -4.74
N GLN A 77 2.28 -10.05 -4.66
CA GLN A 77 1.77 -9.11 -3.66
C GLN A 77 0.32 -8.70 -3.93
N SER A 78 -0.10 -8.65 -5.19
CA SER A 78 -1.50 -8.42 -5.56
C SER A 78 -2.40 -9.57 -5.09
N LYS A 79 -1.93 -10.82 -5.17
CA LYS A 79 -2.64 -11.98 -4.59
C LYS A 79 -2.74 -11.86 -3.07
N THR A 80 -1.64 -11.48 -2.42
CA THR A 80 -1.63 -11.21 -0.98
C THR A 80 -2.61 -10.10 -0.57
N ALA A 81 -2.72 -9.04 -1.37
CA ALA A 81 -3.72 -8.00 -1.15
C ALA A 81 -5.14 -8.58 -1.22
N ALA A 82 -5.46 -9.37 -2.25
CA ALA A 82 -6.78 -10.01 -2.35
C ALA A 82 -7.07 -10.94 -1.15
N ASP A 83 -6.08 -11.65 -0.63
CA ASP A 83 -6.24 -12.47 0.58
C ASP A 83 -6.49 -11.62 1.84
N LEU A 84 -5.81 -10.47 1.97
CA LEU A 84 -6.06 -9.48 3.02
C LEU A 84 -7.46 -8.89 2.94
N GLU A 85 -7.92 -8.57 1.74
CA GLU A 85 -9.26 -8.05 1.49
C GLU A 85 -10.32 -9.02 2.04
N ASN A 86 -10.21 -10.29 1.61
CA ASN A 86 -11.11 -11.34 2.07
C ASN A 86 -11.02 -11.53 3.59
N THR A 87 -9.83 -11.40 4.16
CA THR A 87 -9.61 -11.49 5.61
C THR A 87 -10.28 -10.36 6.37
N ILE A 88 -10.19 -9.12 5.88
CA ILE A 88 -10.86 -7.95 6.45
C ILE A 88 -12.38 -8.11 6.41
N TYR A 89 -12.92 -8.60 5.30
CA TYR A 89 -14.33 -8.89 5.19
C TYR A 89 -14.76 -10.03 6.13
N LYS A 90 -13.93 -11.05 6.32
CA LYS A 90 -14.18 -12.10 7.34
C LYS A 90 -14.19 -11.52 8.75
N LEU A 91 -13.24 -10.63 9.09
CA LEU A 91 -13.23 -9.91 10.37
C LEU A 91 -14.52 -9.11 10.59
N TYR A 92 -14.99 -8.41 9.56
CA TYR A 92 -16.25 -7.66 9.59
C TYR A 92 -17.45 -8.55 9.91
N VAL A 93 -17.61 -9.66 9.19
CA VAL A 93 -18.76 -10.56 9.38
C VAL A 93 -18.71 -11.25 10.73
N VAL A 94 -17.54 -11.73 11.14
CA VAL A 94 -17.36 -12.31 12.48
C VAL A 94 -17.74 -11.29 13.54
N ASN A 95 -17.34 -10.03 13.40
CA ASN A 95 -17.74 -8.97 14.33
C ASN A 95 -19.26 -8.75 14.34
N CYS A 96 -19.94 -8.79 13.19
CA CYS A 96 -21.40 -8.70 13.13
C CYS A 96 -22.08 -9.85 13.89
N VAL A 97 -21.60 -11.08 13.67
CA VAL A 97 -22.15 -12.30 14.27
C VAL A 97 -21.93 -12.32 15.78
N LYS A 98 -20.71 -12.01 16.26
CA LYS A 98 -20.39 -11.94 17.70
C LYS A 98 -21.29 -10.96 18.46
N ASN A 99 -21.65 -9.84 17.83
CA ASN A 99 -22.48 -8.81 18.43
C ASN A 99 -23.99 -8.96 18.13
N GLY A 100 -24.41 -10.09 17.56
CA GLY A 100 -25.83 -10.36 17.26
C GLY A 100 -26.44 -9.45 16.20
N LYS A 101 -25.63 -8.82 15.33
CA LYS A 101 -26.09 -7.92 14.25
C LYS A 101 -26.45 -8.70 12.98
N SER A 102 -27.47 -9.54 13.05
CA SER A 102 -27.95 -10.37 11.93
C SER A 102 -28.32 -9.58 10.67
N ASP A 103 -28.86 -8.37 10.84
CA ASP A 103 -29.24 -7.50 9.73
C ASP A 103 -28.01 -7.09 8.90
N LYS A 104 -26.91 -6.75 9.59
CA LYS A 104 -25.63 -6.35 8.97
C LYS A 104 -24.91 -7.52 8.34
N THR A 105 -25.00 -8.71 8.94
CA THR A 105 -24.53 -9.94 8.33
C THR A 105 -25.27 -10.24 7.02
N THR A 106 -26.60 -10.08 7.00
CA THR A 106 -27.41 -10.30 5.79
C THR A 106 -27.12 -9.27 4.70
N GLU A 107 -27.00 -7.99 5.07
CA GLU A 107 -26.59 -6.90 4.18
C GLU A 107 -25.24 -7.20 3.52
N PHE A 108 -24.27 -7.68 4.31
CA PHE A 108 -22.96 -8.08 3.82
C PHE A 108 -23.06 -9.18 2.76
N PHE A 109 -23.74 -10.28 3.06
CA PHE A 109 -23.81 -11.42 2.13
C PHE A 109 -24.60 -11.09 0.87
N LYS A 110 -25.61 -10.21 0.95
CA LYS A 110 -26.27 -9.68 -0.25
C LYS A 110 -25.27 -8.95 -1.14
N LYS A 111 -24.50 -8.01 -0.59
CA LYS A 111 -23.51 -7.24 -1.35
C LYS A 111 -22.39 -8.11 -1.92
N ILE A 112 -21.88 -9.06 -1.13
CA ILE A 112 -20.86 -10.00 -1.60
C ILE A 112 -21.42 -10.93 -2.68
N SER A 113 -22.68 -11.37 -2.60
CA SER A 113 -23.27 -12.22 -3.64
C SER A 113 -23.34 -11.54 -5.01
N GLU A 114 -23.54 -10.23 -5.04
CA GLU A 114 -23.55 -9.42 -6.27
C GLU A 114 -22.15 -9.29 -6.88
N ILE A 115 -21.11 -9.18 -6.05
CA ILE A 115 -19.73 -8.96 -6.47
C ILE A 115 -18.98 -10.28 -6.75
N ALA A 116 -19.32 -11.34 -6.02
CA ALA A 116 -18.54 -12.57 -5.93
C ALA A 116 -19.11 -13.74 -6.73
N LEU A 117 -19.94 -13.48 -7.75
CA LEU A 117 -20.46 -14.53 -8.65
C LEU A 117 -19.31 -15.37 -9.21
N GLY A 118 -19.12 -16.59 -8.67
CA GLY A 118 -18.06 -17.53 -9.07
C GLY A 118 -16.84 -17.62 -8.14
N ASN A 119 -16.78 -16.91 -7.00
CA ASN A 119 -15.67 -17.01 -6.06
C ASN A 119 -15.91 -18.11 -5.00
N ALA A 120 -15.13 -19.20 -5.09
CA ALA A 120 -15.18 -20.33 -4.15
C ALA A 120 -14.81 -19.98 -2.69
N VAL A 121 -14.19 -18.82 -2.44
CA VAL A 121 -13.77 -18.43 -1.08
C VAL A 121 -14.95 -18.17 -0.14
N TRP A 122 -16.08 -17.70 -0.69
CA TRP A 122 -17.25 -17.29 0.10
C TRP A 122 -18.36 -18.34 0.16
N THR A 123 -18.27 -19.42 -0.62
CA THR A 123 -19.34 -20.44 -0.72
C THR A 123 -19.71 -21.02 0.64
N ASP A 124 -18.71 -21.40 1.42
CA ASP A 124 -18.93 -22.00 2.75
C ASP A 124 -19.42 -20.94 3.75
N TRP A 125 -19.02 -19.68 3.57
CA TRP A 125 -19.38 -18.57 4.45
C TRP A 125 -20.84 -18.14 4.30
N PHE A 126 -21.50 -18.40 3.17
CA PHE A 126 -22.94 -18.13 3.03
C PHE A 126 -23.80 -18.95 4.00
N ALA A 127 -23.28 -20.06 4.55
CA ALA A 127 -23.96 -20.82 5.59
C ALA A 127 -23.94 -20.13 6.95
N LEU A 128 -22.96 -19.24 7.20
CA LEU A 128 -22.68 -18.64 8.50
C LEU A 128 -23.89 -17.95 9.17
N PRO A 129 -24.75 -17.17 8.47
CA PRO A 129 -25.93 -16.54 9.08
C PRO A 129 -26.95 -17.55 9.63
N TYR A 130 -26.93 -18.78 9.12
CA TYR A 130 -27.87 -19.84 9.49
C TYR A 130 -27.30 -20.77 10.58
N VAL A 131 -26.02 -20.64 10.93
CA VAL A 131 -25.38 -21.43 11.98
C VAL A 131 -25.71 -20.82 13.34
N LYS A 132 -26.39 -21.60 14.19
CA LYS A 132 -26.80 -21.15 15.54
C LYS A 132 -25.61 -20.82 16.46
N ASN A 133 -24.53 -21.60 16.34
CA ASN A 133 -23.36 -21.49 17.22
C ASN A 133 -22.05 -21.61 16.41
N PRO A 134 -21.66 -20.55 15.68
CA PRO A 134 -20.55 -20.60 14.74
C PRO A 134 -19.18 -20.74 15.44
N GLU A 135 -19.09 -20.40 16.71
CA GLU A 135 -17.87 -20.56 17.52
C GLU A 135 -17.49 -22.02 17.78
N THR A 136 -18.47 -22.93 17.74
CA THR A 136 -18.27 -24.38 18.00
C THR A 136 -18.16 -25.21 16.72
N GLU A 137 -18.37 -24.59 15.57
CA GLU A 137 -18.35 -25.27 14.28
C GLU A 137 -16.91 -25.25 13.73
N LYS A 138 -16.37 -26.40 13.34
CA LYS A 138 -14.95 -26.57 13.01
C LYS A 138 -14.47 -25.69 11.84
N THR A 139 -15.37 -25.37 10.91
CA THR A 139 -15.07 -24.52 9.75
C THR A 139 -14.84 -23.08 10.20
N PHE A 140 -15.60 -22.60 11.18
CA PHE A 140 -15.59 -21.21 11.62
C PHE A 140 -14.83 -20.93 12.93
N GLU A 141 -14.66 -21.90 13.81
CA GLU A 141 -14.07 -21.78 15.16
C GLU A 141 -12.82 -20.90 15.19
N LYS A 142 -11.86 -21.15 14.27
CA LYS A 142 -10.59 -20.42 14.23
C LYS A 142 -10.73 -18.91 14.03
N TYR A 143 -11.82 -18.45 13.41
CA TYR A 143 -12.05 -17.04 13.09
C TYR A 143 -12.62 -16.25 14.27
N PHE A 144 -13.19 -16.94 15.26
CA PHE A 144 -13.73 -16.32 16.48
C PHE A 144 -12.68 -16.14 17.58
N LEU A 145 -11.51 -16.75 17.40
CA LEU A 145 -10.37 -16.68 18.31
C LEU A 145 -9.75 -15.26 18.34
N PRO A 146 -9.56 -14.64 19.52
CA PRO A 146 -8.91 -13.33 19.65
C PRO A 146 -7.49 -13.29 19.05
N GLN A 147 -6.75 -14.40 19.17
CA GLN A 147 -5.40 -14.51 18.60
C GLN A 147 -5.42 -14.46 17.07
N TRP A 148 -6.48 -14.94 16.42
CA TRP A 148 -6.60 -14.86 14.98
C TRP A 148 -6.76 -13.40 14.55
N GLN A 149 -7.66 -12.65 15.20
CA GLN A 149 -7.86 -11.22 14.95
C GLN A 149 -6.57 -10.42 15.17
N ALA A 150 -5.86 -10.69 16.27
CA ALA A 150 -4.57 -10.08 16.57
C ALA A 150 -3.51 -10.33 15.49
N ALA A 151 -3.42 -11.58 15.00
CA ALA A 151 -2.50 -11.94 13.93
C ALA A 151 -2.82 -11.18 12.63
N GLN A 152 -4.11 -11.01 12.30
CA GLN A 152 -4.51 -10.28 11.09
C GLN A 152 -4.14 -8.79 11.16
N ILE A 153 -4.23 -8.15 12.32
CA ILE A 153 -3.80 -6.75 12.49
C ILE A 153 -2.30 -6.60 12.17
N ILE A 154 -1.48 -7.50 12.73
CA ILE A 154 -0.02 -7.47 12.53
C ILE A 154 0.30 -7.72 11.05
N TRP A 155 -0.38 -8.68 10.44
CA TRP A 155 -0.16 -9.02 9.05
C TRP A 155 -0.57 -7.89 8.10
N LEU A 156 -1.73 -7.28 8.33
CA LEU A 156 -2.18 -6.09 7.60
C LEU A 156 -1.21 -4.92 7.75
N HIS A 157 -0.73 -4.67 8.98
CA HIS A 157 0.26 -3.63 9.23
C HIS A 157 1.52 -3.85 8.40
N ASN A 158 2.13 -5.02 8.51
CA ASN A 158 3.37 -5.33 7.81
C ASN A 158 3.20 -5.23 6.28
N PHE A 159 2.08 -5.70 5.76
CA PHE A 159 1.79 -5.60 4.33
C PHE A 159 1.61 -4.15 3.88
N LEU A 160 0.80 -3.36 4.58
CA LEU A 160 0.59 -1.95 4.23
C LEU A 160 1.89 -1.16 4.35
N SER A 161 2.68 -1.34 5.41
CA SER A 161 3.99 -0.70 5.53
C SER A 161 4.88 -0.97 4.32
N LEU A 162 4.95 -2.23 3.88
CA LEU A 162 5.72 -2.60 2.68
C LEU A 162 5.13 -1.98 1.41
N ALA A 163 3.80 -2.01 1.26
CA ALA A 163 3.13 -1.52 0.07
C ALA A 163 3.30 0.01 -0.09
N PHE A 164 3.12 0.77 0.99
CA PHE A 164 3.33 2.21 0.99
C PHE A 164 4.79 2.59 0.71
N GLU A 165 5.76 1.88 1.28
CA GLU A 165 7.18 2.10 0.99
C GLU A 165 7.53 1.89 -0.49
N GLN A 166 6.88 0.91 -1.14
CA GLN A 166 7.08 0.65 -2.58
C GLN A 166 6.48 1.75 -3.46
N VAL A 167 5.31 2.27 -3.10
CA VAL A 167 4.68 3.38 -3.82
C VAL A 167 5.58 4.61 -3.83
N ASP A 168 6.17 4.97 -2.69
CA ASP A 168 7.06 6.12 -2.61
C ASP A 168 8.29 5.93 -3.51
N LYS A 169 8.93 4.76 -3.44
CA LYS A 169 10.07 4.43 -4.30
C LYS A 169 9.72 4.56 -5.78
N CYS A 170 8.58 4.00 -6.21
CA CYS A 170 8.19 4.03 -7.62
C CYS A 170 7.77 5.42 -8.10
N ARG A 171 7.10 6.23 -7.26
CA ARG A 171 6.77 7.62 -7.58
C ARG A 171 8.02 8.47 -7.76
N LEU A 172 9.03 8.28 -6.91
CA LEU A 172 10.32 8.97 -7.01
C LEU A 172 11.05 8.61 -8.31
N VAL A 173 11.13 7.31 -8.65
CA VAL A 173 11.73 6.85 -9.92
C VAL A 173 11.02 7.47 -11.12
N SER A 174 9.68 7.41 -11.15
CA SER A 174 8.91 7.98 -12.27
C SER A 174 9.10 9.50 -12.41
N CYS A 175 9.21 10.24 -11.31
CA CYS A 175 9.49 11.67 -11.34
C CYS A 175 10.89 11.98 -11.89
N VAL A 176 11.91 11.24 -11.46
CA VAL A 176 13.30 11.42 -11.94
C VAL A 176 13.40 11.08 -13.43
N GLU A 177 12.81 9.98 -13.88
CA GLU A 177 12.80 9.60 -15.30
C GLU A 177 12.14 10.66 -16.18
N LYS A 178 11.01 11.23 -15.72
CA LYS A 178 10.34 12.33 -16.43
C LYS A 178 11.21 13.58 -16.50
N GLY A 179 11.89 13.94 -15.41
CA GLY A 179 12.83 15.07 -15.37
C GLY A 179 14.04 14.88 -16.30
N MET A 180 14.64 13.70 -16.30
CA MET A 180 15.77 13.38 -17.21
C MET A 180 15.33 13.36 -18.67
N ARG A 181 14.14 12.82 -18.98
CA ARG A 181 13.56 12.85 -20.34
C ARG A 181 13.27 14.28 -20.81
N ALA A 182 12.79 15.16 -19.93
CA ALA A 182 12.55 16.56 -20.28
C ALA A 182 13.87 17.28 -20.65
N SER A 183 14.93 17.09 -19.86
CA SER A 183 16.26 17.67 -20.13
C SER A 183 16.91 17.14 -21.41
N LEU A 184 16.77 15.84 -21.70
CA LEU A 184 17.18 15.24 -22.97
C LEU A 184 16.41 15.82 -24.16
N ASN A 185 15.09 15.98 -24.03
CA ASN A 185 14.25 16.50 -25.11
C ASN A 185 14.55 17.98 -25.40
N ASP A 186 14.86 18.78 -24.37
CA ASP A 186 15.31 20.17 -24.53
C ASP A 186 16.69 20.27 -25.21
N SER A 187 17.59 19.33 -24.92
CA SER A 187 18.91 19.23 -25.58
C SER A 187 18.79 18.82 -27.05
N ILE A 188 17.82 17.96 -27.39
CA ILE A 188 17.54 17.57 -28.78
C ILE A 188 16.85 18.71 -29.55
N ALA A 189 15.90 19.42 -28.94
CA ALA A 189 15.20 20.54 -29.57
C ALA A 189 16.13 21.74 -29.85
N SER A 190 17.07 22.03 -28.95
CA SER A 190 18.10 23.05 -29.14
C SER A 190 19.10 22.67 -30.24
N ASN A 191 19.46 21.39 -30.38
CA ASN A 191 20.29 20.90 -31.50
C ASN A 191 19.56 20.84 -32.84
N ALA A 192 18.26 20.51 -32.87
CA ALA A 192 17.46 20.46 -34.10
C ALA A 192 17.25 21.83 -34.74
N SER A 193 17.35 22.90 -33.95
CA SER A 193 17.24 24.29 -34.42
C SER A 193 18.51 24.80 -35.12
N GLN A 194 19.61 24.04 -35.10
CA GLN A 194 20.88 24.35 -35.79
C GLN A 194 21.17 23.44 -37.00
N ALA A 195 20.31 22.47 -37.30
CA ALA A 195 20.50 21.59 -38.47
C ALA A 195 20.01 22.27 -39.76
N GLY A 196 20.90 23.06 -40.37
CA GLY A 196 20.81 23.41 -41.80
C GLY A 196 20.96 22.16 -42.69
N PRO A 197 20.55 22.20 -43.97
CA PRO A 197 20.51 21.02 -44.82
C PRO A 197 21.93 20.50 -45.10
N SER A 198 22.25 19.30 -44.61
CA SER A 198 23.54 18.64 -44.84
C SER A 198 23.48 17.66 -46.00
N THR A 199 24.41 17.86 -46.93
CA THR A 199 24.79 17.01 -48.06
C THR A 199 25.20 15.60 -47.58
N PRO A 200 24.93 14.52 -48.34
CA PRO A 200 25.26 13.15 -47.91
C PRO A 200 26.73 12.82 -48.19
N GLY A 201 27.45 12.32 -47.19
CA GLY A 201 28.80 11.79 -47.39
C GLY A 201 29.47 11.19 -46.14
N SER A 202 29.75 9.89 -46.23
CA SER A 202 30.80 9.11 -45.56
C SER A 202 30.54 8.50 -44.17
N SER A 203 30.67 7.17 -44.16
CA SER A 203 30.68 6.21 -43.07
C SER A 203 31.78 6.44 -42.03
N PHE A 204 31.52 6.10 -40.76
CA PHE A 204 32.53 5.53 -39.86
C PHE A 204 31.85 4.61 -38.81
N GLU A 205 32.21 3.34 -38.89
CA GLU A 205 32.07 2.25 -37.92
C GLU A 205 32.93 2.58 -36.67
N THR A 206 32.58 2.29 -35.41
CA THR A 206 32.62 0.98 -34.74
C THR A 206 32.56 1.24 -33.22
N GLY A 207 32.04 0.26 -32.47
CA GLY A 207 32.58 -0.11 -31.16
C GLY A 207 32.27 0.80 -29.97
N LEU A 208 31.39 0.33 -29.09
CA LEU A 208 31.51 0.36 -27.61
C LEU A 208 30.15 -0.01 -27.00
N VAL A 209 29.68 -1.21 -27.36
CA VAL A 209 28.74 -1.99 -26.56
C VAL A 209 29.60 -3.05 -25.87
N ASP A 210 29.68 -3.02 -24.53
CA ASP A 210 29.87 -4.21 -23.65
C ASP A 210 30.37 -3.93 -22.22
N ASP A 211 30.69 -2.69 -21.82
CA ASP A 211 31.44 -2.47 -20.55
C ASP A 211 30.60 -2.06 -19.31
N PHE A 212 29.29 -2.35 -19.26
CA PHE A 212 28.47 -2.00 -18.08
C PHE A 212 27.51 -3.10 -17.59
N SER A 213 27.90 -4.36 -17.78
CA SER A 213 27.38 -5.48 -16.99
C SER A 213 28.45 -5.87 -15.98
N VAL A 214 28.07 -6.18 -14.73
CA VAL A 214 28.91 -6.48 -13.54
C VAL A 214 29.13 -5.19 -12.71
N ILE A 215 28.50 -4.97 -11.55
CA ILE A 215 28.57 -5.76 -10.30
C ILE A 215 27.25 -5.67 -9.51
N ALA A 216 26.74 -6.82 -9.11
CA ALA A 216 25.72 -6.98 -8.07
C ALA A 216 26.35 -7.14 -6.68
N GLN A 217 25.55 -6.81 -5.64
CA GLN A 217 25.62 -7.17 -4.21
C GLN A 217 26.27 -6.16 -3.23
N CYS A 218 25.45 -5.63 -2.30
CA CYS A 218 25.72 -5.70 -0.85
C CYS A 218 24.51 -5.25 0.03
N GLY A 219 23.94 -6.21 0.77
CA GLY A 219 23.60 -6.17 2.22
C GLY A 219 22.74 -5.07 2.85
N THR A 220 21.58 -5.47 3.40
CA THR A 220 20.81 -4.84 4.51
C THR A 220 21.49 -5.05 5.89
N PRO A 221 21.22 -4.25 6.94
CA PRO A 221 20.20 -4.66 7.92
C PRO A 221 19.43 -3.54 8.68
N GLY A 222 18.16 -3.83 9.02
CA GLY A 222 17.63 -3.65 10.38
C GLY A 222 16.74 -2.43 10.68
N SER A 223 15.43 -2.50 10.38
CA SER A 223 14.42 -1.64 11.02
C SER A 223 13.79 -2.36 12.22
N LYS A 224 13.74 -1.69 13.38
CA LYS A 224 13.07 -2.18 14.60
C LYS A 224 11.66 -1.60 14.67
N THR A 225 10.67 -2.43 14.40
CA THR A 225 9.24 -2.09 14.54
C THR A 225 8.87 -1.87 16.02
N SER A 226 8.38 -0.67 16.35
CA SER A 226 7.95 -0.29 17.71
C SER A 226 6.53 -0.78 18.02
N TYR A 227 6.42 -1.78 18.91
CA TYR A 227 5.19 -2.48 19.31
C TYR A 227 4.28 -1.72 20.33
N ARG A 228 4.47 -0.41 20.56
CA ARG A 228 3.81 0.26 21.70
C ARG A 228 2.33 0.62 21.51
N SER A 229 1.82 0.69 20.29
CA SER A 229 0.50 1.32 20.04
C SER A 229 -0.71 0.36 20.05
N PHE A 230 -0.50 -0.96 19.95
CA PHE A 230 -1.62 -1.92 19.85
C PHE A 230 -2.33 -2.25 21.16
N LYS A 231 -1.85 -1.76 22.32
CA LYS A 231 -2.44 -2.07 23.64
C LYS A 231 -3.88 -1.57 23.79
N SER A 232 -4.28 -0.49 23.10
CA SER A 232 -5.64 0.05 23.16
C SER A 232 -6.63 -0.82 22.38
N ILE A 233 -6.23 -1.32 21.21
CA ILE A 233 -7.04 -2.20 20.36
C ILE A 233 -7.25 -3.55 21.05
N PHE A 234 -6.18 -4.14 21.61
CA PHE A 234 -6.29 -5.40 22.36
C PHE A 234 -7.12 -5.30 23.64
N LYS A 235 -7.21 -4.11 24.26
CA LYS A 235 -7.94 -3.91 25.52
C LYS A 235 -9.47 -3.84 25.32
N ASN A 236 -9.94 -3.46 24.13
CA ASN A 236 -11.37 -3.45 23.80
C ASN A 236 -11.87 -4.79 23.25
N MET A 237 -11.00 -5.61 22.63
CA MET A 237 -11.39 -6.92 22.08
C MET A 237 -11.44 -8.06 23.10
N GLY A 238 -10.96 -7.84 24.33
CA GLY A 238 -11.00 -8.81 25.44
C GLY A 238 -12.20 -8.66 26.38
N LYS A 239 -13.19 -7.84 26.02
CA LYS A 239 -14.40 -7.61 26.81
C LYS A 239 -15.65 -7.78 25.95
N SER A 240 -15.95 -9.01 25.56
CA SER A 240 -17.32 -9.48 25.36
C SER A 240 -17.37 -10.99 25.36
#